data_AF-A0A2K4XDX7-F1
#
_entry.id   AF-A0A2K4XDX7-F1
#
_cell.length_a   1.000
_cell.length_b   1.000
_cell.length_c   1.000
_cell.angle_alpha   90.00
_cell.angle_beta   90.00
_cell.angle_gamma   90.00
#
_symmetry.space_group_name_H-M   'P 1'
#
loop_
_entity.id
_entity.type
_entity.pdbx_description
1 polymer ?
#
loop_
_entity_poly.entity_id
_entity_poly.type
_entity_poly.pdbx_seq_one_letter_code
_entity_poly.pdbx_strand_id
1 'polypeptide(L)'
;MKHILLIFILFSSAALASDPQHKAHNTHKAHSYVGFHGMALILAGDKVLASHMPLYAPPHNYQIVYEVTTNDIHLKIIKNALNESLKKQTRITILPTKFDLNLLINKLTPTLNTTVFNGHFERGGTALFSTKLTFKSPLYVKKLAITQPQKEEFDLIKLSAGQGLVIHKIQSKPSYDSLSLVALTNGKYNGKLKCDAPATTALASKLKACFKSAPSYLETRDFAAN
;
A
#
# COMPACT_ATOMS: atom_id res chain seq x y z
N MET A 1 -77.04 -53.72 -18.01
CA MET A 1 -76.81 -53.75 -19.47
C MET A 1 -75.61 -52.86 -19.80
N LYS A 2 -74.65 -53.45 -20.53
CA LYS A 2 -73.54 -52.86 -21.29
C LYS A 2 -72.53 -51.94 -20.57
N HIS A 3 -71.40 -52.58 -20.27
CA HIS A 3 -70.07 -52.00 -20.13
C HIS A 3 -69.63 -51.28 -21.42
N ILE A 4 -69.00 -50.11 -21.30
CA ILE A 4 -68.03 -49.62 -22.27
C ILE A 4 -66.76 -49.25 -21.51
N LEU A 5 -65.74 -50.04 -21.79
CA LEU A 5 -64.36 -49.94 -21.35
C LEU A 5 -63.63 -49.02 -22.32
N LEU A 6 -62.93 -47.99 -21.84
CA LEU A 6 -62.01 -47.20 -22.67
C LEU A 6 -60.69 -47.11 -21.92
N ILE A 7 -59.74 -47.92 -22.40
CA ILE A 7 -58.37 -48.00 -21.92
C ILE A 7 -57.56 -46.92 -22.63
N PHE A 8 -57.00 -45.97 -21.90
CA PHE A 8 -55.91 -45.12 -22.39
C PHE A 8 -54.65 -45.46 -21.59
N ILE A 9 -53.73 -46.19 -22.22
CA ILE A 9 -52.37 -46.40 -21.75
C ILE A 9 -51.55 -45.22 -22.23
N LEU A 10 -51.13 -44.34 -21.31
CA LEU A 10 -50.07 -43.37 -21.55
C LEU A 10 -48.85 -43.80 -20.74
N PHE A 11 -47.87 -44.36 -21.45
CA PHE A 11 -46.50 -44.51 -20.98
C PHE A 11 -45.88 -43.13 -20.81
N SER A 12 -45.45 -42.79 -19.60
CA SER A 12 -44.55 -41.66 -19.37
C SER A 12 -43.45 -42.12 -18.42
N SER A 13 -42.30 -42.42 -19.02
CA SER A 13 -41.06 -42.75 -18.33
C SER A 13 -40.58 -41.54 -17.53
N ALA A 14 -40.74 -41.57 -16.21
CA ALA A 14 -40.04 -40.65 -15.33
C ALA A 14 -38.59 -41.13 -15.21
N ALA A 15 -37.71 -40.56 -16.03
CA ALA A 15 -36.27 -40.67 -15.82
C ALA A 15 -35.91 -39.93 -14.51
N LEU A 16 -35.31 -40.66 -13.58
CA LEU A 16 -34.70 -40.11 -12.37
C LEU A 16 -33.54 -39.19 -12.77
N ALA A 17 -33.75 -37.88 -12.74
CA ALA A 17 -32.65 -36.93 -12.72
C ALA A 17 -32.13 -36.84 -11.28
N SER A 18 -31.06 -37.57 -11.00
CA SER A 18 -30.23 -37.35 -9.81
C SER A 18 -29.58 -35.98 -9.92
N ASP A 19 -30.05 -35.04 -9.11
CA ASP A 19 -29.47 -33.70 -8.97
C ASP A 19 -28.02 -33.84 -8.45
N PRO A 20 -26.98 -33.38 -9.18
CA PRO A 20 -25.64 -33.37 -8.64
C PRO A 20 -25.63 -32.32 -7.53
N GLN A 21 -25.55 -32.81 -6.30
CA GLN A 21 -25.26 -32.06 -5.09
C GLN A 21 -23.99 -31.24 -5.34
N HIS A 22 -24.16 -30.00 -5.82
CA HIS A 22 -23.08 -29.05 -5.95
C HIS A 22 -22.56 -28.80 -4.54
N LYS A 23 -21.43 -29.43 -4.23
CA LYS A 23 -20.63 -29.12 -3.06
C LYS A 23 -20.34 -27.63 -3.14
N ALA A 24 -21.07 -26.86 -2.34
CA ALA A 24 -20.72 -25.49 -2.01
C ALA A 24 -19.38 -25.56 -1.29
N HIS A 25 -18.30 -25.54 -2.07
CA HIS A 25 -17.00 -25.14 -1.59
C HIS A 25 -17.23 -23.73 -1.05
N ASN A 26 -17.16 -23.61 0.28
CA ASN A 26 -16.95 -22.33 0.95
C ASN A 26 -15.62 -21.76 0.42
N THR A 27 -15.68 -21.13 -0.75
CA THR A 27 -14.62 -20.26 -1.21
C THR A 27 -14.71 -19.06 -0.31
N HIS A 28 -13.77 -18.94 0.63
CA HIS A 28 -13.52 -17.68 1.32
C HIS A 28 -13.52 -16.60 0.26
N LYS A 29 -14.55 -15.75 0.26
CA LYS A 29 -14.77 -14.71 -0.74
C LYS A 29 -13.48 -13.90 -0.80
N ALA A 30 -12.71 -14.05 -1.88
CA ALA A 30 -11.46 -13.32 -2.03
C ALA A 30 -11.76 -11.84 -1.81
N HIS A 31 -11.21 -11.24 -0.75
CA HIS A 31 -11.47 -9.84 -0.45
C HIS A 31 -11.02 -9.02 -1.66
N SER A 32 -11.92 -8.22 -2.22
CA SER A 32 -11.62 -7.35 -3.35
C SER A 32 -10.63 -6.27 -2.92
N TYR A 33 -9.54 -6.12 -3.68
CA TYR A 33 -8.55 -5.06 -3.48
C TYR A 33 -8.93 -3.73 -4.17
N VAL A 34 -10.17 -3.64 -4.68
CA VAL A 34 -10.70 -2.44 -5.33
C VAL A 34 -11.17 -1.43 -4.29
N GLY A 35 -10.57 -0.25 -4.26
CA GLY A 35 -10.87 0.77 -3.26
C GLY A 35 -10.12 2.08 -3.47
N PHE A 36 -10.21 2.94 -2.47
CA PHE A 36 -9.35 4.10 -2.34
C PHE A 36 -8.09 3.70 -1.56
N HIS A 37 -6.93 4.04 -2.12
CA HIS A 37 -5.62 3.66 -1.58
C HIS A 37 -4.76 4.92 -1.48
N GLY A 38 -4.85 5.58 -0.32
CA GLY A 38 -4.07 6.78 -0.04
C GLY A 38 -2.58 6.49 0.04
N MET A 39 -1.77 7.47 -0.35
CA MET A 39 -0.31 7.33 -0.35
C MET A 39 0.38 8.60 0.13
N ALA A 40 1.51 8.45 0.81
CA ALA A 40 2.41 9.55 1.12
C ALA A 40 3.42 9.74 -0.01
N LEU A 41 3.72 10.98 -0.36
CA LEU A 41 4.76 11.31 -1.31
C LEU A 41 6.07 11.65 -0.60
N ILE A 42 7.18 11.20 -1.17
CA ILE A 42 8.54 11.45 -0.67
C ILE A 42 9.41 11.92 -1.84
N LEU A 43 10.21 12.97 -1.61
CA LEU A 43 11.21 13.43 -2.58
C LEU A 43 12.55 12.75 -2.30
N ALA A 44 13.01 11.90 -3.23
CA ALA A 44 14.26 11.15 -3.13
C ALA A 44 15.21 11.57 -4.26
N GLY A 45 16.03 12.59 -4.00
CA GLY A 45 16.81 13.25 -5.04
C GLY A 45 15.88 13.94 -6.03
N ASP A 46 15.93 13.55 -7.30
CA ASP A 46 15.04 14.02 -8.35
C ASP A 46 13.78 13.15 -8.55
N LYS A 47 13.69 12.01 -7.86
CA LYS A 47 12.57 11.08 -7.94
C LYS A 47 11.49 11.42 -6.94
N VAL A 48 10.23 11.26 -7.34
CA VAL A 48 9.09 11.28 -6.43
C VAL A 48 8.67 9.84 -6.16
N LEU A 49 8.60 9.46 -4.90
CA LEU A 49 8.14 8.16 -4.46
C LEU A 49 6.73 8.28 -3.90
N ALA A 50 5.87 7.30 -4.18
CA ALA A 50 4.59 7.13 -3.52
C ALA A 50 4.66 5.88 -2.63
N SER A 51 4.47 6.09 -1.32
CA SER A 51 4.34 5.02 -0.32
C SER A 51 2.88 4.83 0.00
N HIS A 52 2.32 3.67 -0.33
CA HIS A 52 0.98 3.29 0.10
C HIS A 52 0.86 3.41 1.62
N MET A 53 -0.31 3.78 2.12
CA MET A 53 -0.62 3.88 3.55
C MET A 53 -1.36 2.61 4.00
N PRO A 54 -0.65 1.53 4.35
CA PRO A 54 -1.28 0.25 4.62
C PRO A 54 -2.01 0.20 5.96
N LEU A 55 -2.91 -0.77 6.08
CA LEU A 55 -3.51 -1.23 7.33
C LEU A 55 -3.37 -2.75 7.42
N TYR A 56 -3.66 -3.35 8.57
CA TYR A 56 -3.46 -4.80 8.76
C TYR A 56 -4.41 -5.70 7.96
N ALA A 57 -5.57 -5.20 7.55
CA ALA A 57 -6.59 -5.97 6.86
C ALA A 57 -6.63 -5.65 5.34
N PRO A 58 -7.05 -6.58 4.49
CA PRO A 58 -7.45 -6.25 3.13
C PRO A 58 -8.51 -5.13 3.12
N PRO A 59 -8.48 -4.24 2.12
CA PRO A 59 -7.62 -4.27 0.95
C PRO A 59 -6.26 -3.58 1.14
N HIS A 60 -5.88 -3.19 2.35
CA HIS A 60 -4.71 -2.33 2.60
C HIS A 60 -3.49 -3.05 3.19
N ASN A 61 -3.51 -4.38 3.27
CA ASN A 61 -2.47 -5.20 3.92
C ASN A 61 -1.19 -5.44 3.11
N TYR A 62 -0.77 -4.46 2.32
CA TYR A 62 0.49 -4.46 1.59
C TYR A 62 1.24 -3.15 1.78
N GLN A 63 2.48 -3.24 2.22
CA GLN A 63 3.42 -2.12 2.18
C GLN A 63 3.99 -2.02 0.76
N ILE A 64 3.74 -0.89 0.11
CA ILE A 64 4.05 -0.68 -1.31
C ILE A 64 4.74 0.68 -1.47
N VAL A 65 5.85 0.70 -2.20
CA VAL A 65 6.56 1.92 -2.60
C VAL A 65 6.84 1.86 -4.09
N TYR A 66 6.49 2.94 -4.79
CA TYR A 66 6.73 3.11 -6.22
C TYR A 66 7.42 4.44 -6.51
N GLU A 67 8.27 4.47 -7.54
CA GLU A 67 8.58 5.72 -8.24
C GLU A 67 7.36 6.14 -9.05
N VAL A 68 6.96 7.41 -8.93
CA VAL A 68 5.83 7.99 -9.66
C VAL A 68 6.26 9.19 -10.48
N THR A 69 5.55 9.43 -11.57
CA THR A 69 5.76 10.61 -12.42
C THR A 69 4.44 11.14 -12.99
N THR A 70 4.46 12.36 -13.50
CA THR A 70 3.35 13.01 -14.21
C THR A 70 3.95 13.98 -15.23
N ASN A 71 3.14 14.82 -15.86
CA ASN A 71 3.64 15.86 -16.75
C ASN A 71 4.58 16.83 -16.00
N ASP A 72 5.50 17.48 -16.72
CA ASP A 72 6.58 18.28 -16.13
C ASP A 72 6.09 19.42 -15.25
N ILE A 73 4.99 20.08 -15.64
CA ILE A 73 4.39 21.19 -14.89
C ILE A 73 3.96 20.70 -13.51
N HIS A 74 3.14 19.65 -13.47
CA HIS A 74 2.66 19.09 -12.21
C HIS A 74 3.77 18.43 -11.41
N LEU A 75 4.74 17.76 -12.05
CA LEU A 75 5.87 17.17 -11.37
C LEU A 75 6.70 18.25 -10.65
N LYS A 76 6.92 19.42 -11.28
CA LYS A 76 7.57 20.56 -10.66
C LYS A 76 6.78 21.09 -9.45
N ILE A 77 5.45 21.19 -9.55
CA ILE A 77 4.60 21.60 -8.43
C ILE A 77 4.71 20.60 -7.26
N ILE A 78 4.65 19.29 -7.53
CA ILE A 78 4.80 18.24 -6.51
C ILE A 78 6.15 18.37 -5.81
N LYS A 79 7.25 18.49 -6.58
CA LYS A 79 8.60 18.63 -6.02
C LYS A 79 8.72 19.88 -5.15
N ASN A 80 8.16 21.00 -5.57
CA ASN A 80 8.13 22.24 -4.78
C ASN A 80 7.33 22.05 -3.48
N ALA A 81 6.14 21.44 -3.55
CA ALA A 81 5.32 21.15 -2.37
C ALA A 81 6.04 20.23 -1.38
N LEU A 82 6.74 19.20 -1.88
CA LEU A 82 7.56 18.30 -1.06
C LEU A 82 8.71 19.06 -0.38
N ASN A 83 9.45 19.88 -1.12
CA ASN A 83 10.51 20.71 -0.55
C ASN A 83 10.01 21.67 0.55
N GLU A 84 8.86 22.29 0.35
CA GLU A 84 8.23 23.14 1.37
C GLU A 84 7.73 22.35 2.57
N SER A 85 7.19 21.14 2.33
CA SER A 85 6.71 20.26 3.40
C SER A 85 7.83 19.82 4.34
N LEU A 86 9.04 19.59 3.82
CA LEU A 86 10.22 19.27 4.63
C LEU A 86 10.59 20.40 5.60
N LYS A 87 10.49 21.66 5.14
CA LYS A 87 10.75 22.84 5.99
C LYS A 87 9.70 23.01 7.08
N LYS A 88 8.43 22.77 6.73
CA LYS A 88 7.27 22.95 7.62
C LYS A 88 6.95 21.70 8.46
N GLN A 89 7.71 20.62 8.27
CA GLN A 89 7.46 19.31 8.88
C GLN A 89 6.04 18.79 8.61
N THR A 90 5.49 19.12 7.43
CA THR A 90 4.23 18.59 6.94
C THR A 90 4.48 17.43 5.98
N ARG A 91 3.41 16.74 5.57
CA ARG A 91 3.47 15.69 4.55
C ARG A 91 2.68 16.08 3.33
N ILE A 92 3.06 15.58 2.16
CA ILE A 92 2.22 15.60 0.97
C ILE A 92 1.62 14.21 0.80
N THR A 93 0.30 14.12 0.64
CA THR A 93 -0.38 12.85 0.36
C THR A 93 -1.12 12.92 -0.97
N ILE A 94 -1.44 11.76 -1.51
CA ILE A 94 -2.24 11.62 -2.71
C ILE A 94 -3.40 10.66 -2.46
N LEU A 95 -4.49 10.90 -3.19
CA LEU A 95 -5.62 10.00 -3.26
C LEU A 95 -5.93 9.71 -4.74
N PRO A 96 -5.51 8.55 -5.26
CA PRO A 96 -5.98 8.07 -6.55
C PRO A 96 -7.49 7.85 -6.53
N THR A 97 -8.14 8.04 -7.68
CA THR A 97 -9.51 7.54 -7.90
C THR A 97 -9.55 6.03 -7.67
N LYS A 98 -10.71 5.50 -7.29
CA LYS A 98 -10.89 4.07 -7.00
C LYS A 98 -10.24 3.17 -8.06
N PHE A 99 -9.37 2.26 -7.61
CA PHE A 99 -8.65 1.31 -8.47
C PHE A 99 -8.39 0.00 -7.72
N ASP A 100 -7.98 -1.05 -8.45
CA ASP A 100 -7.56 -2.33 -7.85
C ASP A 100 -6.09 -2.27 -7.41
N LEU A 101 -5.84 -2.41 -6.10
CA LEU A 101 -4.46 -2.43 -5.57
C LEU A 101 -3.63 -3.58 -6.15
N ASN A 102 -4.28 -4.64 -6.65
CA ASN A 102 -3.58 -5.74 -7.31
C ASN A 102 -2.71 -5.28 -8.48
N LEU A 103 -3.03 -4.14 -9.13
CA LEU A 103 -2.16 -3.57 -10.15
C LEU A 103 -0.76 -3.29 -9.59
N LEU A 104 -0.68 -2.70 -8.39
CA LEU A 104 0.60 -2.38 -7.75
C LEU A 104 1.22 -3.60 -7.05
N ILE A 105 0.40 -4.47 -6.46
CA ILE A 105 0.88 -5.73 -5.86
C ILE A 105 1.55 -6.60 -6.92
N ASN A 106 0.98 -6.66 -8.12
CA ASN A 106 1.52 -7.39 -9.27
C ASN A 106 2.58 -6.60 -10.04
N LYS A 107 3.12 -5.53 -9.46
CA LYS A 107 4.24 -4.75 -10.01
C LYS A 107 3.95 -4.10 -11.36
N LEU A 108 2.68 -3.87 -11.69
CA LEU A 108 2.27 -3.18 -12.92
C LEU A 108 2.45 -1.67 -12.77
N THR A 109 2.38 -0.96 -13.90
CA THR A 109 2.69 0.48 -14.00
C THR A 109 1.49 1.33 -14.45
N PRO A 110 0.38 1.36 -13.68
CA PRO A 110 -0.82 2.07 -14.10
C PRO A 110 -0.63 3.60 -14.08
N THR A 111 -1.41 4.28 -14.90
CA THR A 111 -1.62 5.74 -14.81
C THR A 111 -2.98 5.99 -14.21
N LEU A 112 -3.04 6.66 -13.05
CA LEU A 112 -4.26 6.87 -12.28
C LEU A 112 -4.58 8.36 -12.14
N ASN A 113 -5.86 8.72 -12.27
CA ASN A 113 -6.32 10.05 -11.87
C ASN A 113 -6.17 10.17 -10.36
N THR A 114 -5.54 11.24 -9.89
CA THR A 114 -5.07 11.36 -8.51
C THR A 114 -5.17 12.80 -8.05
N THR A 115 -5.71 13.02 -6.85
CA THR A 115 -5.67 14.33 -6.18
C THR A 115 -4.48 14.41 -5.25
N VAL A 116 -3.73 15.51 -5.31
CA VAL A 116 -2.58 15.81 -4.45
C VAL A 116 -3.03 16.72 -3.31
N PHE A 117 -2.59 16.43 -2.09
CA PHE A 117 -2.95 17.16 -0.87
C PHE A 117 -1.72 17.67 -0.14
N ASN A 118 -1.79 18.88 0.40
CA ASN A 118 -0.91 19.34 1.45
C ASN A 118 -1.48 18.90 2.80
N GLY A 119 -0.77 18.04 3.52
CA GLY A 119 -1.25 17.34 4.69
C GLY A 119 -1.78 15.94 4.38
N HIS A 120 -2.43 15.33 5.37
CA HIS A 120 -3.00 13.99 5.25
C HIS A 120 -4.42 14.03 4.67
N PHE A 121 -4.66 13.29 3.58
CA PHE A 121 -5.93 13.33 2.85
C PHE A 121 -7.18 13.07 3.73
N GLU A 122 -7.11 12.17 4.71
CA GLU A 122 -8.24 11.88 5.64
C GLU A 122 -8.24 12.72 6.92
N ARG A 123 -7.19 13.51 7.18
CA ARG A 123 -7.00 14.18 8.47
C ARG A 123 -6.74 15.68 8.27
N GLY A 124 -7.62 16.30 7.49
CA GLY A 124 -7.66 17.76 7.29
C GLY A 124 -6.69 18.31 6.25
N GLY A 125 -6.09 17.47 5.40
CA GLY A 125 -5.24 17.93 4.31
C GLY A 125 -6.02 18.75 3.27
N THR A 126 -5.37 19.77 2.72
CA THR A 126 -5.95 20.64 1.68
C THR A 126 -5.62 20.11 0.29
N ALA A 127 -6.64 19.89 -0.54
CA ALA A 127 -6.44 19.53 -1.94
C ALA A 127 -5.72 20.66 -2.68
N LEU A 128 -4.66 20.32 -3.41
CA LEU A 128 -3.88 21.26 -4.20
C LEU A 128 -4.34 21.27 -5.65
N PHE A 129 -4.35 20.09 -6.29
CA PHE A 129 -4.79 19.89 -7.67
C PHE A 129 -4.97 18.39 -7.95
N SER A 130 -5.59 18.07 -9.09
CA SER A 130 -5.73 16.70 -9.59
C SER A 130 -4.92 16.50 -10.87
N THR A 131 -4.33 15.33 -11.04
CA THR A 131 -3.58 14.97 -12.24
C THR A 131 -3.57 13.47 -12.52
N LYS A 132 -3.11 13.08 -13.71
CA LYS A 132 -2.75 11.71 -14.03
C LYS A 132 -1.35 11.43 -13.50
N LEU A 133 -1.23 10.46 -12.60
CA LEU A 133 0.03 10.03 -12.00
C LEU A 133 0.35 8.61 -12.49
N THR A 134 1.51 8.43 -13.11
CA THR A 134 2.00 7.13 -13.58
C THR A 134 2.89 6.49 -12.53
N PHE A 135 2.56 5.27 -12.13
CA PHE A 135 3.35 4.42 -11.24
C PHE A 135 4.44 3.73 -12.05
N LYS A 136 5.62 4.34 -12.16
CA LYS A 136 6.63 3.97 -13.15
C LYS A 136 7.47 2.75 -12.75
N SER A 137 7.93 2.68 -11.50
CA SER A 137 8.85 1.63 -11.06
C SER A 137 8.46 1.09 -9.69
N PRO A 138 8.17 -0.22 -9.54
CA PRO A 138 7.98 -0.85 -8.24
C PRO A 138 9.30 -0.90 -7.48
N LEU A 139 9.37 -0.29 -6.29
CA LEU A 139 10.58 -0.26 -5.46
C LEU A 139 10.48 -1.25 -4.29
N TYR A 140 9.29 -1.38 -3.72
CA TYR A 140 9.04 -2.27 -2.58
C TYR A 140 7.59 -2.74 -2.64
N VAL A 141 7.36 -4.05 -2.54
CA VAL A 141 6.01 -4.64 -2.49
C VAL A 141 6.08 -5.84 -1.56
N LYS A 142 5.51 -5.70 -0.36
CA LYS A 142 5.47 -6.77 0.64
C LYS A 142 4.10 -6.82 1.30
N LYS A 143 3.53 -8.01 1.39
CA LYS A 143 2.37 -8.25 2.24
C LYS A 143 2.78 -8.04 3.69
N LEU A 144 1.92 -7.41 4.49
CA LEU A 144 2.18 -7.27 5.92
C LEU A 144 2.20 -8.65 6.57
N ALA A 145 3.23 -8.89 7.39
CA ALA A 145 3.35 -10.11 8.17
C ALA A 145 3.05 -9.78 9.64
N ILE A 146 2.00 -10.40 10.20
CA ILE A 146 1.68 -10.27 11.63
C ILE A 146 2.70 -11.09 12.41
N THR A 147 3.86 -10.49 12.63
CA THR A 147 4.99 -11.05 13.36
C THR A 147 5.35 -10.09 14.49
N GLN A 148 5.97 -10.59 15.55
CA GLN A 148 6.41 -9.76 16.66
C GLN A 148 7.88 -10.08 16.94
N PRO A 149 8.80 -9.55 16.11
CA PRO A 149 10.22 -9.82 16.27
C PRO A 149 10.72 -9.22 17.59
N GLN A 150 11.80 -9.76 18.13
CA GLN A 150 12.43 -9.22 19.35
C GLN A 150 12.98 -7.79 19.14
N LYS A 151 13.24 -7.40 17.89
CA LYS A 151 13.73 -6.09 17.48
C LYS A 151 13.09 -5.67 16.17
N GLU A 152 12.88 -4.37 15.98
CA GLU A 152 12.36 -3.80 14.73
C GLU A 152 13.27 -4.17 13.54
N GLU A 153 12.64 -4.58 12.44
CA GLU A 153 13.33 -5.01 11.24
C GLU A 153 13.20 -3.97 10.11
N PHE A 154 14.26 -3.84 9.31
CA PHE A 154 14.31 -2.86 8.24
C PHE A 154 14.89 -3.47 6.97
N ASP A 155 14.30 -3.12 5.83
CA ASP A 155 14.84 -3.43 4.51
C ASP A 155 15.53 -2.17 3.94
N LEU A 156 16.52 -2.39 3.07
CA LEU A 156 17.20 -1.32 2.33
C LEU A 156 16.96 -1.48 0.83
N ILE A 157 16.41 -0.45 0.21
CA ILE A 157 16.24 -0.35 -1.24
C ILE A 157 17.22 0.66 -1.80
N LYS A 158 18.00 0.26 -2.80
CA LYS A 158 18.93 1.17 -3.51
C LYS A 158 18.15 1.99 -4.53
N LEU A 159 18.13 3.31 -4.35
CA LEU A 159 17.45 4.24 -5.29
C LEU A 159 18.40 4.75 -6.38
N SER A 160 19.68 4.90 -6.04
CA SER A 160 20.78 5.29 -6.93
C SER A 160 22.12 4.79 -6.38
N ALA A 161 23.24 5.15 -7.00
CA ALA A 161 24.57 4.85 -6.45
C ALA A 161 24.86 5.58 -5.12
N GLY A 162 24.24 6.74 -4.89
CA GLY A 162 24.49 7.60 -3.73
C GLY A 162 23.35 7.67 -2.71
N GLN A 163 22.19 7.08 -3.01
CA GLN A 163 21.00 7.17 -2.15
C GLN A 163 20.27 5.83 -2.03
N GLY A 164 19.89 5.50 -0.80
CA GLY A 164 19.07 4.37 -0.44
C GLY A 164 17.85 4.79 0.35
N LEU A 165 16.91 3.87 0.48
CA LEU A 165 15.69 4.00 1.25
C LEU A 165 15.65 2.87 2.26
N VAL A 166 15.74 3.22 3.54
CA VAL A 166 15.48 2.29 4.65
C VAL A 166 13.99 2.29 4.92
N ILE A 167 13.38 1.10 4.91
CA ILE A 167 11.95 0.89 5.11
C ILE A 167 11.76 0.02 6.34
N HIS A 168 10.96 0.49 7.30
CA HIS A 168 10.56 -0.35 8.44
C HIS A 168 9.61 -1.46 7.95
N LYS A 169 9.90 -2.71 8.30
CA LYS A 169 9.00 -3.83 8.04
C LYS A 169 7.88 -3.80 9.07
N ILE A 170 6.71 -3.32 8.67
CA ILE A 170 5.56 -3.21 9.56
C ILE A 170 5.25 -4.58 10.18
N GLN A 171 5.43 -4.64 11.49
CA GLN A 171 5.18 -5.78 12.37
C GLN A 171 3.83 -5.65 13.09
N SER A 172 3.51 -6.60 13.99
CA SER A 172 2.29 -6.57 14.82
C SER A 172 2.24 -5.32 15.70
N LYS A 173 1.03 -4.86 16.03
CA LYS A 173 0.84 -3.71 16.93
C LYS A 173 1.49 -3.98 18.30
N PRO A 174 2.08 -2.96 18.95
CA PRO A 174 2.33 -1.62 18.43
C PRO A 174 3.45 -1.60 17.39
N SER A 175 3.25 -0.83 16.32
CA SER A 175 4.17 -0.73 15.18
C SER A 175 4.12 0.67 14.58
N TYR A 176 4.69 0.85 13.39
CA TYR A 176 4.67 2.09 12.62
C TYR A 176 5.08 1.82 11.17
N ASP A 177 4.71 2.73 10.26
CA ASP A 177 5.26 2.77 8.91
C ASP A 177 6.30 3.89 8.84
N SER A 178 7.52 3.58 8.42
CA SER A 178 8.58 4.60 8.29
C SER A 178 9.49 4.35 7.11
N LEU A 179 9.84 5.46 6.46
CA LEU A 179 10.72 5.52 5.32
C LEU A 179 11.79 6.58 5.59
N SER A 180 13.06 6.19 5.52
CA SER A 180 14.21 7.06 5.77
C SER A 180 15.16 7.04 4.58
N LEU A 181 15.40 8.20 3.97
CA LEU A 181 16.43 8.34 2.95
C LEU A 181 17.81 8.35 3.60
N VAL A 182 18.71 7.50 3.11
CA VAL A 182 20.07 7.36 3.61
C VAL A 182 21.08 7.54 2.49
N ALA A 183 22.25 8.07 2.83
CA ALA A 183 23.37 8.15 1.89
C ALA A 183 23.99 6.76 1.68
N LEU A 184 24.37 6.46 0.44
CA LEU A 184 25.17 5.31 0.07
C LEU A 184 26.54 5.77 -0.41
N THR A 185 27.58 5.02 -0.07
CA THR A 185 28.93 5.24 -0.61
C THR A 185 29.24 4.08 -1.55
N ASN A 186 29.48 4.39 -2.82
CA ASN A 186 29.69 3.38 -3.88
C ASN A 186 28.58 2.32 -3.92
N GLY A 187 27.33 2.75 -3.74
CA GLY A 187 26.15 1.88 -3.74
C GLY A 187 25.98 1.00 -2.51
N LYS A 188 26.78 1.19 -1.45
CA LYS A 188 26.69 0.43 -0.19
C LYS A 188 26.24 1.32 0.95
N TYR A 189 25.41 0.76 1.84
CA TYR A 189 25.04 1.41 3.09
C TYR A 189 26.03 1.00 4.18
N ASN A 190 26.67 1.98 4.79
CA ASN A 190 27.70 1.75 5.82
C ASN A 190 27.11 1.74 7.25
N GLY A 191 25.79 1.88 7.39
CA GLY A 191 25.08 1.78 8.67
C GLY A 191 24.53 0.39 8.96
N LYS A 192 23.92 0.22 10.14
CA LYS A 192 23.23 -1.02 10.51
C LYS A 192 21.74 -0.90 10.17
N LEU A 193 21.17 -1.92 9.53
CA LEU A 193 19.72 -2.04 9.32
C LEU A 193 19.02 -2.63 10.57
N LYS A 194 19.38 -2.08 11.74
CA LYS A 194 18.81 -2.47 13.04
C LYS A 194 18.71 -1.22 13.89
N CYS A 195 17.56 -1.02 14.52
CA CYS A 195 17.33 0.11 15.40
C CYS A 195 16.42 -0.33 16.56
N ASP A 196 16.81 0.00 17.80
CA ASP A 196 15.92 -0.13 18.95
C ASP A 196 14.96 1.07 19.00
N ALA A 197 13.95 1.00 18.13
CA ALA A 197 13.00 2.07 17.86
C ALA A 197 11.56 1.60 18.08
N PRO A 198 11.17 1.25 19.32
CA PRO A 198 9.79 0.92 19.62
C PRO A 198 8.88 2.15 19.38
N ALA A 199 7.62 1.88 19.03
CA ALA A 199 6.59 2.88 18.77
C ALA A 199 6.28 3.73 20.02
N THR A 200 7.11 4.74 20.25
CA THR A 200 7.12 5.61 21.43
C THR A 200 7.18 7.08 21.00
N THR A 201 7.02 8.01 21.94
CA THR A 201 7.16 9.45 21.67
C THR A 201 8.56 9.84 21.19
N ALA A 202 9.59 9.05 21.51
CA ALA A 202 10.97 9.28 21.07
C ALA A 202 11.32 8.64 19.71
N LEU A 203 10.35 8.00 19.04
CA LEU A 203 10.59 7.19 17.84
C LEU A 203 11.34 7.93 16.74
N ALA A 204 10.89 9.13 16.35
CA ALA A 204 11.50 9.90 15.27
C ALA A 204 12.98 10.24 15.56
N SER A 205 13.29 10.62 16.80
CA SER A 205 14.66 10.92 17.24
C SER A 205 15.53 9.66 17.25
N LYS A 206 15.00 8.52 17.67
CA LYS A 206 15.70 7.22 17.63
C LYS A 206 16.02 6.78 16.21
N LEU A 207 15.05 6.84 15.30
CA LEU A 207 15.25 6.54 13.87
C LEU A 207 16.30 7.48 13.26
N LYS A 208 16.24 8.78 13.59
CA LYS A 208 17.26 9.76 13.16
C LYS A 208 18.66 9.40 13.64
N ALA A 209 18.80 8.97 14.90
CA ALA A 209 20.09 8.55 15.44
C ALA A 209 20.62 7.28 14.74
N CYS A 210 19.76 6.27 14.55
CA CYS A 210 20.13 5.01 13.90
C CYS A 210 20.57 5.19 12.44
N PHE A 211 19.81 5.97 11.67
CA PHE A 211 20.02 6.08 10.22
C PHE A 211 20.73 7.37 9.81
N LYS A 212 21.10 8.22 10.77
CA LYS A 212 21.72 9.54 10.57
C LYS A 212 20.87 10.47 9.69
N SER A 213 19.57 10.22 9.62
CA SER A 213 18.61 10.92 8.77
C SER A 213 17.24 10.85 9.40
N ALA A 214 16.53 11.98 9.46
CA ALA A 214 15.15 11.99 9.94
C ALA A 214 14.26 11.18 8.98
N PRO A 215 13.23 10.49 9.50
CA PRO A 215 12.30 9.79 8.63
C PRO A 215 11.65 10.77 7.66
N SER A 216 11.72 10.45 6.37
CA SER A 216 11.05 11.22 5.30
C SER A 216 9.54 10.98 5.30
N TYR A 217 9.11 9.87 5.91
CA TYR A 217 7.72 9.60 6.24
C TYR A 217 7.65 8.76 7.53
N LEU A 218 6.67 9.06 8.36
CA LEU A 218 6.39 8.34 9.61
C LEU A 218 4.88 8.35 9.88
N GLU A 219 4.29 7.16 10.03
CA GLU A 219 2.92 6.93 10.47
C GLU A 219 2.88 6.00 11.66
N THR A 220 2.30 6.46 12.76
CA THR A 220 2.21 5.72 14.03
C THR A 220 0.77 5.53 14.49
N ARG A 221 -0.17 6.37 14.05
CA ARG A 221 -1.53 6.41 14.60
C ARG A 221 -2.29 5.15 14.24
N ASP A 222 -2.18 4.71 12.99
CA ASP A 222 -2.89 3.54 12.48
C ASP A 222 -2.28 2.20 13.00
N PHE A 223 -1.13 2.28 13.65
CA PHE A 223 -0.34 1.15 14.16
C PHE A 223 -0.15 1.16 15.68
N ALA A 224 -0.80 2.09 16.38
CA ALA A 224 -0.75 2.17 17.85
C ALA A 224 -1.34 0.90 18.50
N ALA A 225 -0.93 0.64 19.74
CA ALA A 225 -1.61 -0.35 20.58
C ALA A 225 -3.10 0.04 20.74
N ASN A 226 -3.97 -0.96 20.79
CA ASN A 226 -5.39 -0.76 21.07
C ASN A 226 -5.60 -0.36 22.53
#